data_AF-A0A5P1UN92-F1
#
_entry.id   AF-A0A5P1UN92-F1
#
_cell.length_a   1.000
_cell.length_b   1.000
_cell.length_c   1.000
_cell.angle_alpha   90.00
_cell.angle_beta   90.00
_cell.angle_gamma   90.00
#
_symmetry.space_group_name_H-M   'P 1'
#
loop_
_entity.id
_entity.type
_entity.pdbx_description
1 polymer ?
#
loop_
_entity_poly.entity_id
_entity_poly.type
_entity_poly.pdbx_seq_one_letter_code
_entity_poly.pdbx_strand_id
1 'polypeptide(L)'
;MKINRLTLMTLITIVVLPSLSYAAPKVTSREYKLLLDPNHFSYGNEASNVNSYFTQAKAAIENKISRNVTGSMSFDTQREVRFYDTQGSCPLNNMGYSFRERIENGTKEVTLKYRGYDHYMTDFEDMSSSVSGAKTKLEDDITRKDNLGFLVVASKSTTVTTSRTINDFEDINTLFTGFKNNYNFSNRQSLQPVGGLTIYERKYDGATIDLGEFDADLEMSLWYTQMPYTGLKPAIVEISFKYKDPNADYTKKVVSRAALSFSALKGLTQYNASSSAATKTQFVYQYQSNFCN
;
A
#
# COMPACT_ATOMS: atom_id res chain seq x y z
N MET A 1 -69.36 13.68 54.24
CA MET A 1 -67.95 13.94 53.90
C MET A 1 -67.37 12.69 53.23
N LYS A 2 -67.11 12.72 51.92
CA LYS A 2 -66.40 11.65 51.18
C LYS A 2 -65.41 12.33 50.25
N ILE A 3 -64.13 12.01 50.42
CA ILE A 3 -63.01 12.57 49.65
C ILE A 3 -62.59 11.50 48.63
N ASN A 4 -62.56 11.87 47.34
CA ASN A 4 -62.08 11.04 46.24
C ASN A 4 -60.55 10.97 46.25
N ARG A 5 -60.01 9.77 46.04
CA ARG A 5 -58.60 9.53 45.74
C ARG A 5 -58.40 9.53 44.23
N LEU A 6 -57.56 10.42 43.72
CA LEU A 6 -57.03 10.36 42.35
C LEU A 6 -55.57 9.92 42.45
N THR A 7 -55.26 8.73 41.95
CA THR A 7 -53.91 8.15 41.92
C THR A 7 -53.18 8.71 40.70
N LEU A 8 -52.13 9.52 40.93
CA LEU A 8 -51.27 10.03 39.87
C LEU A 8 -50.21 8.97 39.53
N MET A 9 -50.29 8.42 38.33
CA MET A 9 -49.34 7.43 37.81
C MET A 9 -48.29 8.17 36.97
N THR A 10 -47.06 8.27 37.47
CA THR A 10 -45.95 8.94 36.77
C THR A 10 -45.27 7.94 35.83
N LEU A 11 -45.39 8.17 34.51
CA LEU A 11 -44.70 7.39 33.48
C LEU A 11 -43.27 7.92 33.31
N ILE A 12 -42.26 7.11 33.63
CA ILE A 12 -40.85 7.43 33.38
C ILE A 12 -40.50 6.97 31.96
N THR A 13 -40.37 7.91 31.03
CA THR A 13 -39.90 7.66 29.67
C THR A 13 -38.38 7.60 29.66
N ILE A 14 -37.80 6.40 29.56
CA ILE A 14 -36.36 6.21 29.36
C ILE A 14 -36.04 6.51 27.89
N VAL A 15 -35.43 7.67 27.62
CA VAL A 15 -34.86 7.98 26.31
C VAL A 15 -33.50 7.28 26.22
N VAL A 16 -33.46 6.14 25.53
CA VAL A 16 -32.20 5.50 25.15
C VAL A 16 -31.61 6.33 24.02
N LEU A 17 -30.65 7.20 24.35
CA LEU A 17 -29.85 7.89 23.34
C LEU A 17 -28.97 6.83 22.65
N PRO A 18 -29.04 6.67 21.31
CA PRO A 18 -28.13 5.77 20.62
C PRO A 18 -26.71 6.29 20.77
N SER A 19 -25.88 5.54 21.48
CA SER A 19 -24.44 5.75 21.45
C SER A 19 -23.96 5.47 20.03
N LEU A 20 -23.47 6.49 19.33
CA LEU A 20 -22.72 6.32 18.09
C LEU A 20 -21.40 5.61 18.43
N SER A 21 -21.44 4.28 18.44
CA SER A 21 -20.24 3.46 18.51
C SER A 21 -19.60 3.46 17.14
N TYR A 22 -18.48 4.19 16.97
CA TYR A 22 -17.64 4.02 15.80
C TYR A 22 -16.93 2.68 15.91
N ALA A 23 -17.11 1.80 14.91
CA ALA A 23 -16.39 0.55 14.85
C ALA A 23 -14.88 0.84 14.73
N ALA A 24 -14.05 0.01 15.38
CA ALA A 24 -12.61 0.10 15.20
C ALA A 24 -12.25 -0.09 13.70
N PRO A 25 -11.23 0.62 13.19
CA PRO A 25 -10.78 0.48 11.82
C PRO A 25 -10.52 -0.98 11.46
N LYS A 26 -11.11 -1.43 10.35
CA LYS A 26 -10.92 -2.79 9.85
C LYS A 26 -9.75 -2.83 8.88
N VAL A 27 -8.56 -3.15 9.40
CA VAL A 27 -7.37 -3.39 8.57
C VAL A 27 -7.56 -4.71 7.83
N THR A 28 -8.05 -4.67 6.59
CA THR A 28 -8.42 -5.87 5.81
C THR A 28 -7.26 -6.49 5.05
N SER A 29 -6.09 -5.85 5.07
CA SER A 29 -4.88 -6.34 4.43
C SER A 29 -3.64 -5.89 5.21
N ARG A 30 -2.61 -6.74 5.23
CA ARG A 30 -1.30 -6.42 5.81
C ARG A 30 -0.21 -6.81 4.83
N GLU A 31 0.59 -5.84 4.40
CA GLU A 31 1.65 -6.02 3.41
C GLU A 31 3.01 -5.68 4.00
N TYR A 32 3.91 -6.66 4.03
CA TYR A 32 5.28 -6.53 4.53
C TYR A 32 6.20 -6.26 3.36
N LYS A 33 7.02 -5.21 3.43
CA LYS A 33 7.86 -4.71 2.34
C LYS A 33 9.29 -4.53 2.78
N LEU A 34 10.21 -5.04 1.98
CA LEU A 34 11.64 -4.93 2.21
C LEU A 34 12.34 -4.52 0.91
N LEU A 35 13.08 -3.41 0.99
CA LEU A 35 13.95 -3.01 -0.10
C LEU A 35 15.21 -3.88 -0.10
N LEU A 36 15.56 -4.37 -1.27
CA LEU A 36 16.77 -5.14 -1.55
C LEU A 36 17.81 -4.25 -2.22
N ASP A 37 19.09 -4.58 -2.10
CA ASP A 37 20.18 -3.91 -2.80
C ASP A 37 20.06 -4.20 -4.32
N PRO A 38 19.80 -3.18 -5.15
CA PRO A 38 19.65 -3.36 -6.59
C PRO A 38 20.89 -3.93 -7.28
N ASN A 39 22.07 -3.90 -6.65
CA ASN A 39 23.30 -4.45 -7.22
C ASN A 39 23.30 -5.97 -7.40
N HIS A 40 22.38 -6.68 -6.73
CA HIS A 40 22.19 -8.13 -6.93
C HIS A 40 21.33 -8.47 -8.16
N PHE A 41 20.80 -7.46 -8.85
CA PHE A 41 19.82 -7.63 -9.91
C PHE A 41 20.24 -6.91 -11.18
N SER A 42 19.94 -7.51 -12.32
CA SER A 42 20.15 -6.91 -13.63
C SER A 42 19.12 -7.46 -14.61
N TYR A 43 18.69 -6.64 -15.56
CA TYR A 43 17.65 -7.05 -16.51
C TYR A 43 18.03 -8.31 -17.32
N GLY A 44 19.30 -8.44 -17.70
CA GLY A 44 19.78 -9.58 -18.51
C GLY A 44 19.74 -10.93 -17.79
N ASN A 45 19.75 -10.95 -16.45
CA ASN A 45 19.76 -12.17 -15.63
C ASN A 45 18.64 -12.18 -14.59
N GLU A 46 17.59 -11.38 -14.81
CA GLU A 46 16.58 -11.03 -13.81
C GLU A 46 15.93 -12.26 -13.18
N ALA A 47 15.44 -13.20 -14.00
CA ALA A 47 14.82 -14.43 -13.51
C ALA A 47 15.77 -15.28 -12.64
N SER A 48 17.07 -15.34 -13.00
CA SER A 48 18.08 -16.05 -12.20
C SER A 48 18.36 -15.34 -10.88
N ASN A 49 18.47 -14.00 -10.91
CA ASN A 49 18.69 -13.18 -9.71
C ASN A 49 17.50 -13.29 -8.74
N VAL A 50 16.27 -13.21 -9.24
CA VAL A 50 15.03 -13.40 -8.48
C VAL A 50 14.99 -14.79 -7.85
N ASN A 51 15.28 -15.84 -8.62
CA ASN A 51 15.26 -17.22 -8.12
C ASN A 51 16.36 -17.49 -7.08
N SER A 52 17.55 -16.90 -7.25
CA SER A 52 18.64 -16.99 -6.28
C SER A 52 18.27 -16.37 -4.94
N TYR A 53 17.66 -15.19 -4.96
CA TYR A 53 17.11 -14.57 -3.75
C TYR A 53 15.98 -15.42 -3.15
N PHE A 54 15.00 -15.81 -3.98
CA PHE A 54 13.81 -16.52 -3.53
C PHE A 54 14.15 -17.85 -2.85
N THR A 55 15.13 -18.59 -3.36
CA THR A 55 15.59 -19.85 -2.74
C THR A 55 16.06 -19.63 -1.30
N GLN A 56 16.82 -18.56 -1.06
CA GLN A 56 17.30 -18.21 0.29
C GLN A 56 16.17 -17.68 1.18
N ALA A 57 15.29 -16.84 0.63
CA ALA A 57 14.12 -16.33 1.33
C ALA A 57 13.19 -17.46 1.79
N LYS A 58 12.89 -18.41 0.89
CA LYS A 58 12.12 -19.60 1.18
C LYS A 58 12.72 -20.39 2.34
N ALA A 59 13.99 -20.80 2.23
CA ALA A 59 14.65 -21.57 3.28
C ALA A 59 14.67 -20.81 4.63
N ALA A 60 14.95 -19.51 4.61
CA ALA A 60 14.97 -18.69 5.82
C ALA A 60 13.58 -18.60 6.48
N ILE A 61 12.52 -18.40 5.70
CA ILE A 61 11.14 -18.32 6.21
C ILE A 61 10.71 -19.69 6.77
N GLU A 62 10.86 -20.76 6.00
CA GLU A 62 10.42 -22.11 6.41
C GLU A 62 11.07 -22.53 7.73
N ASN A 63 12.38 -22.27 7.87
CA ASN A 63 13.11 -22.50 9.11
C ASN A 63 12.59 -21.63 10.27
N LYS A 64 12.17 -20.38 10.01
CA LYS A 64 11.76 -19.43 11.05
C LYS A 64 10.37 -19.70 11.60
N ILE A 65 9.44 -20.17 10.76
CA ILE A 65 8.03 -20.36 11.15
C ILE A 65 7.59 -21.82 11.20
N SER A 66 8.44 -22.76 10.77
CA SER A 66 8.15 -24.20 10.70
C SER A 66 6.86 -24.48 9.91
N ARG A 67 6.77 -23.85 8.73
CA ARG A 67 5.70 -23.94 7.73
C ARG A 67 6.32 -23.88 6.35
N ASN A 68 5.55 -24.23 5.32
CA ASN A 68 6.05 -24.28 3.96
C ASN A 68 5.95 -22.91 3.26
N VAL A 69 6.86 -22.70 2.32
CA VAL A 69 6.72 -21.70 1.25
C VAL A 69 6.55 -22.47 -0.06
N THR A 70 5.37 -22.37 -0.66
CA THR A 70 4.99 -23.11 -1.86
C THR A 70 5.09 -22.24 -3.12
N GLY A 71 5.09 -22.88 -4.29
CA GLY A 71 5.20 -22.19 -5.58
C GLY A 71 6.61 -21.75 -5.94
N SER A 72 6.69 -20.86 -6.92
CA SER A 72 7.94 -20.31 -7.47
C SER A 72 7.73 -18.87 -7.90
N MET A 73 8.79 -18.07 -7.90
CA MET A 73 8.75 -16.70 -8.40
C MET A 73 8.99 -16.68 -9.91
N SER A 74 7.93 -16.46 -10.67
CA SER A 74 7.97 -16.31 -12.14
C SER A 74 7.65 -14.89 -12.55
N PHE A 75 8.13 -14.49 -13.74
CA PHE A 75 7.74 -13.21 -14.31
C PHE A 75 6.23 -13.20 -14.53
N ASP A 76 5.56 -12.19 -13.98
CA ASP A 76 4.12 -12.00 -14.06
C ASP A 76 3.79 -10.97 -15.13
N THR A 77 4.26 -9.73 -14.90
CA THR A 77 3.85 -8.60 -15.71
C THR A 77 4.90 -7.50 -15.76
N GLN A 78 4.78 -6.66 -16.79
CA GLN A 78 5.48 -5.38 -16.89
C GLN A 78 4.46 -4.26 -17.00
N ARG A 79 4.67 -3.19 -16.24
CA ARG A 79 3.81 -2.01 -16.26
C ARG A 79 4.61 -0.71 -16.19
N GLU A 80 4.05 0.32 -16.81
CA GLU A 80 4.52 1.70 -16.62
C GLU A 80 3.86 2.28 -15.37
N VAL A 81 4.62 3.03 -14.59
CA VAL A 81 4.16 3.67 -13.37
C VAL A 81 4.61 5.13 -13.36
N ARG A 82 3.66 6.04 -13.14
CA ARG A 82 3.91 7.47 -13.00
C ARG A 82 3.23 7.98 -11.74
N PHE A 83 3.93 8.80 -10.97
CA PHE A 83 3.33 9.54 -9.85
C PHE A 83 3.07 10.96 -10.32
N TYR A 84 2.01 11.58 -9.82
CA TYR A 84 1.63 12.93 -10.20
C TYR A 84 1.46 13.80 -8.96
N ASP A 85 1.97 15.03 -9.04
CA ASP A 85 1.74 16.08 -8.06
C ASP A 85 1.93 17.46 -8.74
N THR A 86 1.68 18.56 -8.02
CA THR A 86 1.95 19.91 -8.54
C THR A 86 3.42 20.26 -8.34
N GLN A 87 4.11 20.56 -9.44
CA GLN A 87 5.50 21.01 -9.40
C GLN A 87 5.64 22.28 -8.53
N GLY A 88 6.71 22.31 -7.72
CA GLY A 88 7.08 23.42 -6.83
C GLY A 88 6.33 23.46 -5.49
N SER A 89 5.20 22.76 -5.34
CA SER A 89 4.44 22.77 -4.08
C SER A 89 4.10 21.39 -3.52
N CYS A 90 4.05 20.35 -4.36
CA CYS A 90 3.75 18.96 -4.00
C CYS A 90 2.68 18.80 -2.90
N PRO A 91 1.49 19.42 -3.06
CA PRO A 91 0.46 19.40 -2.03
C PRO A 91 0.00 18.00 -1.67
N LEU A 92 -0.08 17.06 -2.63
CA LEU A 92 -0.47 15.68 -2.32
C LEU A 92 0.54 15.05 -1.37
N ASN A 93 1.82 15.08 -1.72
CA ASN A 93 2.87 14.51 -0.88
C ASN A 93 2.92 15.14 0.52
N ASN A 94 2.77 16.47 0.59
CA ASN A 94 2.81 17.21 1.86
C ASN A 94 1.63 16.86 2.78
N MET A 95 0.50 16.45 2.22
CA MET A 95 -0.67 15.96 2.96
C MET A 95 -0.61 14.44 3.24
N GLY A 96 0.46 13.74 2.86
CA GLY A 96 0.56 12.28 3.02
C GLY A 96 -0.15 11.47 1.92
N TYR A 97 -0.57 12.13 0.84
CA TYR A 97 -1.15 11.51 -0.34
C TYR A 97 -0.10 11.16 -1.39
N SER A 98 -0.41 10.14 -2.18
CA SER A 98 0.25 9.87 -3.44
C SER A 98 -0.80 9.51 -4.49
N PHE A 99 -0.71 10.16 -5.65
CA PHE A 99 -1.53 9.85 -6.80
C PHE A 99 -0.66 9.21 -7.89
N ARG A 100 -1.09 8.06 -8.39
CA ARG A 100 -0.26 7.24 -9.27
C ARG A 100 -1.06 6.62 -10.40
N GLU A 101 -0.58 6.78 -11.62
CA GLU A 101 -1.01 6.05 -12.80
C GLU A 101 -0.20 4.75 -12.94
N ARG A 102 -0.88 3.67 -13.33
CA ARG A 102 -0.30 2.42 -13.80
C ARG A 102 -0.88 2.08 -15.16
N ILE A 103 -0.02 1.73 -16.12
CA ILE A 103 -0.44 1.21 -17.42
C ILE A 103 0.12 -0.20 -17.56
N GLU A 104 -0.79 -1.17 -17.69
CA GLU A 104 -0.46 -2.58 -17.81
C GLU A 104 -1.30 -3.18 -18.95
N ASN A 105 -0.64 -3.78 -19.95
CA ASN A 105 -1.30 -4.36 -21.13
C ASN A 105 -2.33 -3.42 -21.79
N GLY A 106 -2.01 -2.12 -21.87
CA GLY A 106 -2.88 -1.08 -22.42
C GLY A 106 -4.02 -0.63 -21.51
N THR A 107 -4.24 -1.30 -20.37
CA THR A 107 -5.21 -0.88 -19.35
C THR A 107 -4.58 0.14 -18.42
N LYS A 108 -5.26 1.28 -18.25
CA LYS A 108 -4.84 2.34 -17.35
C LYS A 108 -5.66 2.30 -16.06
N GLU A 109 -4.95 2.23 -14.94
CA GLU A 109 -5.52 2.42 -13.61
C GLU A 109 -4.85 3.60 -12.92
N VAL A 110 -5.62 4.29 -12.08
CA VAL A 110 -5.06 5.27 -11.16
C VAL A 110 -5.42 4.93 -9.73
N THR A 111 -4.47 5.17 -8.81
CA THR A 111 -4.64 4.97 -7.38
C THR A 111 -4.39 6.27 -6.66
N LEU A 112 -5.34 6.70 -5.83
CA LEU A 112 -5.11 7.69 -4.79
C LEU A 112 -4.88 6.95 -3.46
N LYS A 113 -3.76 7.21 -2.81
CA LYS A 113 -3.37 6.55 -1.56
C LYS A 113 -2.95 7.59 -0.52
N TYR A 114 -3.58 7.55 0.65
CA TYR A 114 -3.16 8.27 1.84
C TYR A 114 -2.38 7.34 2.76
N ARG A 115 -1.32 7.88 3.37
CA ARG A 115 -0.55 7.21 4.42
C ARG A 115 -0.58 8.07 5.68
N GLY A 116 -1.14 7.51 6.75
CA GLY A 116 -1.23 8.15 8.05
C GLY A 116 -0.41 7.42 9.10
N TYR A 117 -0.17 8.11 10.22
CA TYR A 117 0.54 7.55 11.37
C TYR A 117 -0.37 6.71 12.29
N ASP A 118 -1.68 6.80 12.09
CA ASP A 118 -2.71 6.19 12.93
C ASP A 118 -3.84 5.57 12.10
N HIS A 119 -4.37 4.44 12.56
CA HIS A 119 -5.42 3.68 11.88
C HIS A 119 -6.75 4.41 11.84
N TYR A 120 -7.14 5.12 12.89
CA TYR A 120 -8.40 5.85 12.93
C TYR A 120 -8.35 7.06 12.01
N MET A 121 -7.27 7.84 12.10
CA MET A 121 -7.06 8.98 11.20
C MET A 121 -7.09 8.53 9.73
N THR A 122 -6.38 7.44 9.43
CA THR A 122 -6.33 6.87 8.08
C THR A 122 -7.69 6.35 7.62
N ASP A 123 -8.46 5.71 8.49
CA ASP A 123 -9.80 5.21 8.16
C ASP A 123 -10.83 6.33 7.97
N PHE A 124 -10.67 7.46 8.66
CA PHE A 124 -11.52 8.63 8.48
C PHE A 124 -11.30 9.36 7.15
N GLU A 125 -10.18 9.15 6.45
CA GLU A 125 -10.01 9.72 5.13
C GLU A 125 -11.06 9.19 4.16
N ASP A 126 -11.82 10.10 3.55
CA ASP A 126 -12.82 9.75 2.55
C ASP A 126 -12.13 9.44 1.21
N MET A 127 -12.01 8.14 0.96
CA MET A 127 -11.44 7.59 -0.28
C MET A 127 -12.52 7.18 -1.28
N SER A 128 -13.76 7.63 -1.11
CA SER A 128 -14.86 7.29 -2.02
C SER A 128 -14.58 7.75 -3.45
N SER A 129 -15.06 6.94 -4.39
CA SER A 129 -15.00 7.19 -5.82
C SER A 129 -16.38 7.02 -6.44
N SER A 130 -16.67 7.84 -7.44
CA SER A 130 -17.87 7.73 -8.28
C SER A 130 -17.75 6.68 -9.39
N VAL A 131 -16.55 6.12 -9.59
CA VAL A 131 -16.28 5.19 -10.69
C VAL A 131 -16.75 3.78 -10.33
N SER A 132 -17.57 3.19 -11.21
CA SER A 132 -18.02 1.80 -11.04
C SER A 132 -16.82 0.85 -10.99
N GLY A 133 -16.85 -0.09 -10.03
CA GLY A 133 -15.76 -1.04 -9.82
C GLY A 133 -14.55 -0.47 -9.08
N ALA A 134 -14.64 0.74 -8.52
CA ALA A 134 -13.62 1.27 -7.63
C ALA A 134 -13.33 0.31 -6.47
N LYS A 135 -12.04 0.11 -6.18
CA LYS A 135 -11.57 -0.80 -5.12
C LYS A 135 -10.91 0.01 -4.02
N THR A 136 -11.60 0.13 -2.89
CA THR A 136 -11.06 0.77 -1.69
C THR A 136 -10.53 -0.28 -0.72
N LYS A 137 -9.37 0.01 -0.12
CA LYS A 137 -8.78 -0.82 0.92
C LYS A 137 -8.15 0.03 2.02
N LEU A 138 -8.24 -0.46 3.25
CA LEU A 138 -7.47 -0.01 4.41
C LEU A 138 -6.47 -1.11 4.73
N GLU A 139 -5.18 -0.77 4.75
CA GLU A 139 -4.09 -1.74 4.90
C GLU A 139 -2.96 -1.24 5.79
N ASP A 140 -2.29 -2.19 6.45
CA ASP A 140 -0.99 -1.96 7.07
C ASP A 140 0.11 -2.11 6.01
N ASP A 141 0.83 -1.01 5.72
CA ASP A 141 2.13 -1.05 5.06
C ASP A 141 3.22 -1.26 6.12
N ILE A 142 3.88 -2.42 6.13
CA ILE A 142 4.86 -2.80 7.15
C ILE A 142 6.25 -2.82 6.54
N THR A 143 7.15 -1.98 7.03
CA THR A 143 8.51 -1.84 6.47
C THR A 143 9.60 -2.12 7.49
N ARG A 144 10.83 -2.28 7.01
CA ARG A 144 12.01 -2.34 7.87
C ARG A 144 12.23 -0.95 8.50
N LYS A 145 12.72 -0.92 9.73
CA LYS A 145 13.31 0.27 10.34
C LYS A 145 14.45 -0.17 11.23
N ASP A 146 15.62 0.45 11.07
CA ASP A 146 16.77 0.10 11.89
C ASP A 146 16.44 0.31 13.37
N ASN A 147 16.89 -0.62 14.21
CA ASN A 147 16.64 -0.63 15.66
C ASN A 147 15.19 -0.88 16.10
N LEU A 148 14.27 -1.21 15.18
CA LEU A 148 12.92 -1.68 15.51
C LEU A 148 12.64 -3.06 14.91
N GLY A 149 11.62 -3.74 15.45
CA GLY A 149 11.08 -4.96 14.85
C GLY A 149 10.57 -4.71 13.43
N PHE A 150 9.76 -3.67 13.24
CA PHE A 150 9.30 -3.16 11.95
C PHE A 150 8.60 -1.82 12.19
N LEU A 151 8.37 -1.05 11.14
CA LEU A 151 7.51 0.13 11.16
C LEU A 151 6.16 -0.27 10.54
N VAL A 152 5.07 0.08 11.22
CA VAL A 152 3.71 -0.07 10.68
C VAL A 152 3.20 1.31 10.30
N VAL A 153 2.74 1.45 9.07
CA VAL A 153 2.07 2.66 8.57
C VAL A 153 0.68 2.25 8.11
N ALA A 154 -0.34 2.91 8.64
CA ALA A 154 -1.70 2.72 8.16
C ALA A 154 -1.86 3.45 6.82
N SER A 155 -2.52 2.80 5.87
CA SER A 155 -2.81 3.43 4.59
C SER A 155 -4.17 3.08 4.05
N LYS A 156 -4.84 4.07 3.45
CA LYS A 156 -6.11 3.90 2.76
C LYS A 156 -5.93 4.28 1.30
N SER A 157 -6.47 3.48 0.40
CA SER A 157 -6.35 3.76 -1.02
C SER A 157 -7.58 3.34 -1.77
N THR A 158 -7.88 4.07 -2.84
CA THR A 158 -8.85 3.65 -3.85
C THR A 158 -8.16 3.59 -5.20
N THR A 159 -8.40 2.49 -5.91
CA THR A 159 -7.95 2.30 -7.30
C THR A 159 -9.15 2.26 -8.22
N VAL A 160 -9.03 2.92 -9.38
CA VAL A 160 -10.03 2.95 -10.44
C VAL A 160 -9.39 2.74 -11.80
N THR A 161 -10.09 2.06 -12.70
CA THR A 161 -9.74 2.04 -14.12
C THR A 161 -10.26 3.32 -14.79
N THR A 162 -9.48 3.91 -15.69
CA THR A 162 -9.86 5.17 -16.36
C THR A 162 -9.24 5.30 -17.74
N SER A 163 -9.92 5.97 -18.67
CA SER A 163 -9.37 6.38 -19.96
C SER A 163 -8.86 7.83 -19.96
N ARG A 164 -9.05 8.57 -18.85
CA ARG A 164 -8.63 9.97 -18.75
C ARG A 164 -7.12 10.10 -18.89
N THR A 165 -6.67 11.20 -19.50
CA THR A 165 -5.28 11.64 -19.45
C THR A 165 -5.12 12.53 -18.23
N ILE A 166 -4.09 12.27 -17.42
CA ILE A 166 -3.85 13.01 -16.18
C ILE A 166 -3.10 14.31 -16.48
N ASN A 167 -3.76 15.45 -16.26
CA ASN A 167 -3.22 16.78 -16.54
C ASN A 167 -3.34 17.74 -15.35
N ASP A 168 -4.40 17.61 -14.55
CA ASP A 168 -4.72 18.54 -13.48
C ASP A 168 -5.59 17.91 -12.39
N PHE A 169 -5.88 18.69 -11.35
CA PHE A 169 -6.70 18.23 -10.22
C PHE A 169 -8.14 17.91 -10.61
N GLU A 170 -8.65 18.33 -11.78
CA GLU A 170 -9.95 17.84 -12.26
C GLU A 170 -9.96 16.32 -12.37
N ASP A 171 -8.85 15.71 -12.79
CA ASP A 171 -8.73 14.26 -12.96
C ASP A 171 -8.80 13.53 -11.62
N ILE A 172 -8.21 14.08 -10.56
CA ILE A 172 -8.35 13.54 -9.20
C ILE A 172 -9.77 13.79 -8.69
N ASN A 173 -10.26 15.03 -8.77
CA ASN A 173 -11.54 15.44 -8.20
C ASN A 173 -12.74 14.74 -8.85
N THR A 174 -12.63 14.36 -10.12
CA THR A 174 -13.65 13.60 -10.85
C THR A 174 -13.66 12.14 -10.43
N LEU A 175 -12.46 11.54 -10.31
CA LEU A 175 -12.31 10.10 -10.04
C LEU A 175 -12.45 9.76 -8.55
N PHE A 176 -12.11 10.67 -7.65
CA PHE A 176 -12.11 10.48 -6.19
C PHE A 176 -12.97 11.56 -5.53
N THR A 177 -14.28 11.33 -5.49
CA THR A 177 -15.25 12.30 -4.96
C THR A 177 -15.04 12.60 -3.49
N GLY A 178 -14.58 11.62 -2.70
CA GLY A 178 -14.25 11.84 -1.30
C GLY A 178 -13.13 12.86 -1.12
N PHE A 179 -12.08 12.74 -1.95
CA PHE A 179 -10.99 13.72 -1.97
C PHE A 179 -11.50 15.11 -2.35
N LYS A 180 -12.30 15.24 -3.42
CA LYS A 180 -12.88 16.52 -3.83
C LYS A 180 -13.71 17.17 -2.71
N ASN A 181 -14.50 16.37 -1.99
CA ASN A 181 -15.39 16.88 -0.95
C ASN A 181 -14.62 17.36 0.29
N ASN A 182 -13.50 16.72 0.61
CA ASN A 182 -12.67 17.06 1.76
C ASN A 182 -11.66 18.18 1.43
N TYR A 183 -11.17 18.22 0.20
CA TYR A 183 -10.09 19.10 -0.22
C TYR A 183 -10.52 19.95 -1.41
N ASN A 184 -10.64 21.26 -1.20
CA ASN A 184 -11.13 22.22 -2.20
C ASN A 184 -10.03 22.68 -3.18
N PHE A 185 -9.26 21.74 -3.75
CA PHE A 185 -8.26 22.05 -4.78
C PHE A 185 -8.95 22.50 -6.07
N SER A 186 -8.42 23.54 -6.69
CA SER A 186 -8.91 24.03 -7.99
C SER A 186 -8.70 22.96 -9.06
N ASN A 187 -9.74 22.63 -9.82
CA ASN A 187 -9.65 21.72 -10.97
C ASN A 187 -8.56 22.14 -11.98
N ARG A 188 -8.25 23.44 -12.08
CA ARG A 188 -7.25 23.96 -13.02
C ARG A 188 -5.81 23.86 -12.52
N GLN A 189 -5.60 23.39 -11.29
CA GLN A 189 -4.26 23.24 -10.75
C GLN A 189 -3.55 22.10 -11.47
N SER A 190 -2.44 22.40 -12.15
CA SER A 190 -1.74 21.42 -12.97
C SER A 190 -1.10 20.31 -12.12
N LEU A 191 -1.18 19.09 -12.65
CA LEU A 191 -0.44 17.93 -12.22
C LEU A 191 0.65 17.64 -13.25
N GLN A 192 1.83 17.29 -12.78
CA GLN A 192 2.94 16.84 -13.62
C GLN A 192 3.45 15.51 -13.10
N PRO A 193 3.98 14.62 -13.97
CA PRO A 193 4.73 13.47 -13.53
C PRO A 193 5.86 13.92 -12.60
N VAL A 194 5.90 13.37 -11.39
CA VAL A 194 6.90 13.71 -10.37
C VAL A 194 8.30 13.43 -10.92
N GLY A 195 9.12 14.47 -11.03
CA GLY A 195 10.46 14.42 -11.60
C GLY A 195 10.53 14.02 -13.08
N GLY A 196 9.43 14.18 -13.84
CA GLY A 196 9.33 13.68 -15.22
C GLY A 196 9.45 12.16 -15.34
N LEU A 197 9.28 11.43 -14.24
CA LEU A 197 9.70 10.04 -14.13
C LEU A 197 8.61 9.09 -14.62
N THR A 198 8.98 8.23 -15.57
CA THR A 198 8.25 7.00 -15.89
C THR A 198 9.05 5.81 -15.39
N ILE A 199 8.46 5.04 -14.48
CA ILE A 199 9.05 3.80 -13.98
C ILE A 199 8.53 2.63 -14.82
N TYR A 200 9.43 1.75 -15.23
CA TYR A 200 9.11 0.45 -15.80
C TYR A 200 9.24 -0.59 -14.69
N GLU A 201 8.11 -1.01 -14.13
CA GLU A 201 8.03 -2.01 -13.08
C GLU A 201 7.91 -3.40 -13.71
N ARG A 202 8.86 -4.28 -13.38
CA ARG A 202 8.80 -5.71 -13.69
C ARG A 202 8.45 -6.46 -12.41
N LYS A 203 7.36 -7.23 -12.44
CA LYS A 203 6.84 -7.96 -11.29
C LYS A 203 7.05 -9.46 -11.47
N TYR A 204 7.48 -10.09 -10.38
CA TYR A 204 7.55 -11.54 -10.22
C TYR A 204 6.64 -11.96 -9.08
N ASP A 205 5.88 -13.03 -9.26
CA ASP A 205 5.01 -13.60 -8.24
C ASP A 205 4.83 -15.11 -8.43
N GLY A 206 3.88 -15.71 -7.71
CA GLY A 206 3.53 -17.12 -7.80
C GLY A 206 3.96 -17.97 -6.61
N ALA A 207 4.63 -17.38 -5.62
CA ALA A 207 4.98 -18.04 -4.36
C ALA A 207 4.06 -17.60 -3.22
N THR A 208 3.80 -18.51 -2.28
CA THR A 208 2.97 -18.24 -1.09
C THR A 208 3.63 -18.75 0.18
N ILE A 209 3.43 -18.03 1.28
CA ILE A 209 3.86 -18.42 2.63
C ILE A 209 2.65 -18.94 3.40
N ASP A 210 2.71 -20.18 3.88
CA ASP A 210 1.68 -20.74 4.78
C ASP A 210 1.78 -20.08 6.17
N LEU A 211 0.82 -19.21 6.50
CA LEU A 211 0.69 -18.59 7.83
C LEU A 211 -0.26 -19.39 8.76
N GLY A 212 -0.81 -20.51 8.29
CA GLY A 212 -1.76 -21.39 8.95
C GLY A 212 -3.15 -21.28 8.37
N GLU A 213 -3.91 -20.29 8.83
CA GLU A 213 -5.29 -20.06 8.36
C GLU A 213 -5.33 -19.30 7.03
N PHE A 214 -4.27 -18.53 6.75
CA PHE A 214 -4.14 -17.74 5.54
C PHE A 214 -2.81 -18.07 4.87
N ASP A 215 -2.80 -18.01 3.55
CA ASP A 215 -1.59 -17.90 2.77
C ASP A 215 -1.27 -16.42 2.54
N ALA A 216 0.01 -16.08 2.54
CA ALA A 216 0.49 -14.78 2.13
C ALA A 216 1.15 -14.85 0.74
N ASP A 217 0.66 -14.04 -0.19
CA ASP A 217 1.21 -13.93 -1.55
C ASP A 217 2.54 -13.20 -1.49
N LEU A 218 3.61 -13.81 -2.00
CA LEU A 218 4.95 -13.22 -2.11
C LEU A 218 5.15 -12.65 -3.52
N GLU A 219 5.62 -11.40 -3.59
CA GLU A 219 5.83 -10.67 -4.83
C GLU A 219 7.20 -9.97 -4.80
N MET A 220 7.94 -9.97 -5.91
CA MET A 220 9.14 -9.15 -6.08
C MET A 220 8.91 -8.18 -7.23
N SER A 221 9.37 -6.95 -7.06
CA SER A 221 9.20 -5.89 -8.03
C SER A 221 10.51 -5.14 -8.24
N LEU A 222 10.87 -4.98 -9.51
CA LEU A 222 12.08 -4.32 -9.96
C LEU A 222 11.67 -3.06 -10.72
N TRP A 223 12.13 -1.90 -10.27
CA TRP A 223 11.82 -0.60 -10.87
C TRP A 223 13.00 -0.11 -11.70
N TYR A 224 12.77 0.10 -12.98
CA TYR A 224 13.72 0.74 -13.89
C TYR A 224 13.26 2.15 -14.22
N THR A 225 14.17 3.12 -14.20
CA THR A 225 13.87 4.54 -14.52
C THR A 225 13.87 4.84 -16.03
N GLN A 226 14.11 3.81 -16.84
CA GLN A 226 14.09 3.86 -18.29
C GLN A 226 13.75 2.45 -18.83
N MET A 227 13.42 2.36 -20.12
CA MET A 227 13.15 1.08 -20.77
C MET A 227 14.30 0.09 -20.51
N PRO A 228 14.01 -1.10 -19.93
CA PRO A 228 15.05 -2.05 -19.59
C PRO A 228 15.82 -2.57 -20.81
N TYR A 229 17.14 -2.65 -20.68
CA TYR A 229 18.05 -3.23 -21.68
C TYR A 229 19.07 -4.14 -20.99
N THR A 230 19.69 -5.03 -21.76
CA THR A 230 20.66 -6.00 -21.23
C THR A 230 21.80 -5.29 -20.49
N GLY A 231 21.96 -5.59 -19.20
CA GLY A 231 22.96 -4.97 -18.33
C GLY A 231 22.45 -3.79 -17.49
N LEU A 232 21.25 -3.26 -17.75
CA LEU A 232 20.64 -2.25 -16.89
C LEU A 232 20.30 -2.86 -15.52
N LYS A 233 20.69 -2.15 -14.46
CA LYS A 233 20.30 -2.47 -13.08
C LYS A 233 19.00 -1.72 -12.73
N PRO A 234 18.13 -2.32 -11.91
CA PRO A 234 16.98 -1.60 -11.38
C PRO A 234 17.45 -0.48 -10.45
N ALA A 235 16.64 0.57 -10.31
CA ALA A 235 16.85 1.64 -9.33
C ALA A 235 16.32 1.25 -7.95
N ILE A 236 15.24 0.45 -7.90
CA ILE A 236 14.71 -0.14 -6.67
C ILE A 236 14.39 -1.60 -6.93
N VAL A 237 14.68 -2.45 -5.93
CA VAL A 237 14.12 -3.79 -5.84
C VAL A 237 13.38 -3.92 -4.51
N GLU A 238 12.15 -4.39 -4.55
CA GLU A 238 11.33 -4.62 -3.36
C GLU A 238 10.77 -6.04 -3.41
N ILE A 239 11.00 -6.79 -2.34
CA ILE A 239 10.23 -8.00 -2.02
C ILE A 239 9.10 -7.59 -1.08
N SER A 240 7.90 -8.10 -1.33
CA SER A 240 6.79 -7.98 -0.40
C SER A 240 6.04 -9.29 -0.24
N PHE A 241 5.34 -9.44 0.89
CA PHE A 241 4.26 -10.40 0.98
C PHE A 241 3.04 -9.79 1.65
N LYS A 242 1.86 -10.26 1.25
CA LYS A 242 0.59 -9.76 1.79
C LYS A 242 -0.37 -10.88 2.11
N TYR A 243 -1.17 -10.70 3.14
CA TYR A 243 -2.36 -11.51 3.41
C TYR A 243 -3.53 -10.59 3.72
N LYS A 244 -4.75 -11.07 3.47
CA LYS A 244 -5.97 -10.29 3.57
C LYS A 244 -7.10 -11.09 4.19
N ASP A 245 -7.97 -10.38 4.89
CA ASP A 245 -9.25 -10.88 5.36
C ASP A 245 -10.26 -9.73 5.31
N PRO A 246 -11.36 -9.86 4.54
CA PRO A 246 -12.39 -8.83 4.48
C PRO A 246 -12.98 -8.44 5.85
N ASN A 247 -12.93 -9.33 6.83
CA ASN A 247 -13.45 -9.06 8.17
C ASN A 247 -12.40 -8.51 9.16
N ALA A 248 -11.12 -8.54 8.79
CA ALA A 248 -9.98 -8.20 9.64
C ALA A 248 -9.83 -9.11 10.88
N ASP A 249 -10.32 -10.34 10.83
CA ASP A 249 -10.32 -11.32 11.91
C ASP A 249 -9.01 -12.13 11.92
N TYR A 250 -7.88 -11.45 12.14
CA TYR A 250 -6.59 -12.12 12.19
C TYR A 250 -6.30 -12.77 13.54
N THR A 251 -5.99 -14.07 13.53
CA THR A 251 -5.53 -14.75 14.74
C THR A 251 -4.11 -14.32 15.13
N LYS A 252 -3.80 -14.36 16.44
CA LYS A 252 -2.44 -14.13 16.97
C LYS A 252 -1.37 -14.96 16.24
N LYS A 253 -1.70 -16.20 15.87
CA LYS A 253 -0.76 -17.11 15.18
C LYS A 253 -0.40 -16.59 13.78
N VAL A 254 -1.38 -16.15 13.00
CA VAL A 254 -1.19 -15.61 11.65
C VAL A 254 -0.31 -14.37 11.69
N VAL A 255 -0.67 -13.39 12.52
CA VAL A 255 0.11 -12.13 12.62
C VAL A 255 1.52 -12.35 13.16
N SER A 256 1.70 -13.29 14.10
CA SER A 256 3.04 -13.62 14.63
C SER A 256 3.90 -14.30 13.58
N ARG A 257 3.34 -15.23 12.79
CA ARG A 257 4.08 -15.90 11.71
C ARG A 257 4.46 -14.92 10.61
N ALA A 258 3.56 -14.02 10.22
CA ALA A 258 3.89 -12.96 9.27
C ALA A 258 5.07 -12.10 9.76
N ALA A 259 5.04 -11.64 11.02
CA ALA A 259 6.15 -10.88 11.60
C ALA A 259 7.47 -11.68 11.64
N LEU A 260 7.40 -12.99 11.94
CA LEU A 260 8.57 -13.88 11.92
C LEU A 260 9.10 -14.11 10.50
N SER A 261 8.24 -14.30 9.50
CA SER A 261 8.62 -14.40 8.09
C SER A 261 9.33 -13.13 7.63
N PHE A 262 8.80 -11.96 7.99
CA PHE A 262 9.48 -10.69 7.70
C PHE A 262 10.83 -10.59 8.43
N SER A 263 10.90 -11.05 9.68
CA SER A 263 12.18 -11.13 10.39
C SER A 263 13.18 -12.06 9.72
N ALA A 264 12.74 -13.14 9.07
CA ALA A 264 13.61 -14.02 8.31
C ALA A 264 14.17 -13.31 7.07
N LEU A 265 13.32 -12.59 6.32
CA LEU A 265 13.75 -11.80 5.16
C LEU A 265 14.77 -10.72 5.56
N LYS A 266 14.52 -9.99 6.66
CA LYS A 266 15.48 -9.01 7.20
C LYS A 266 16.82 -9.64 7.61
N GLY A 267 16.83 -10.94 7.92
CA GLY A 267 18.05 -11.68 8.26
C GLY A 267 18.96 -11.97 7.07
N LEU A 268 18.47 -11.82 5.83
CA LEU A 268 19.26 -11.94 4.60
C LEU A 268 20.03 -10.64 4.33
N THR A 269 20.88 -10.23 5.28
CA THR A 269 21.52 -8.91 5.27
C THR A 269 22.35 -8.64 4.01
N GLN A 270 22.90 -9.68 3.39
CA GLN A 270 23.64 -9.58 2.14
C GLN A 270 22.79 -9.12 0.94
N TYR A 271 21.45 -9.24 1.00
CA TYR A 271 20.55 -8.78 -0.06
C TYR A 271 19.84 -7.48 0.26
N ASN A 272 19.86 -7.02 1.50
CA ASN A 272 19.04 -5.90 1.92
C ASN A 272 19.68 -4.58 1.50
N ALA A 273 18.85 -3.62 1.09
CA ALA A 273 19.34 -2.27 0.82
C ALA A 273 20.04 -1.68 2.06
N SER A 274 20.94 -0.72 1.86
CA SER A 274 21.63 -0.04 2.98
C SER A 274 20.69 0.84 3.82
N SER A 275 19.69 1.45 3.19
CA SER A 275 18.68 2.27 3.87
C SER A 275 17.46 1.45 4.27
N SER A 276 17.06 1.54 5.54
CA SER A 276 15.89 0.82 6.05
C SER A 276 14.57 1.56 5.89
N ALA A 277 14.59 2.89 5.83
CA ALA A 277 13.38 3.71 5.89
C ALA A 277 12.85 4.15 4.52
N ALA A 278 13.63 3.98 3.44
CA ALA A 278 13.22 4.43 2.12
C ALA A 278 12.01 3.63 1.60
N THR A 279 11.02 4.33 1.03
CA THR A 279 9.91 3.72 0.30
C THR A 279 10.01 4.03 -1.19
N LYS A 280 9.32 3.24 -2.02
CA LYS A 280 9.14 3.53 -3.46
C LYS A 280 8.60 4.94 -3.72
N THR A 281 7.62 5.38 -2.92
CA THR A 281 7.07 6.74 -3.05
C THR A 281 8.12 7.79 -2.73
N GLN A 282 8.88 7.60 -1.64
CA GLN A 282 9.97 8.50 -1.26
C GLN A 282 11.05 8.59 -2.35
N PHE A 283 11.44 7.47 -2.96
CA PHE A 283 12.37 7.48 -4.09
C PHE A 283 11.89 8.37 -5.23
N VAL A 284 10.62 8.29 -5.61
CA VAL A 284 10.06 9.09 -6.72
C VAL A 284 10.14 10.59 -6.42
N TYR A 285 9.71 11.00 -5.23
CA TYR A 285 9.77 12.41 -4.83
C TYR A 285 11.21 12.94 -4.60
N GLN A 286 12.18 12.05 -4.39
CA GLN A 286 13.58 12.40 -4.25
C GLN A 286 14.39 12.27 -5.55
N TYR A 287 13.80 11.69 -6.61
CA TYR A 287 14.48 11.45 -7.88
C TYR A 287 15.00 12.75 -8.50
N GLN A 288 14.16 13.79 -8.49
CA GLN A 288 14.53 15.14 -8.90
C GLN A 288 14.26 16.10 -7.74
N SER A 289 15.32 16.52 -7.04
CA SER A 289 15.24 17.24 -5.76
C SER A 289 14.53 18.61 -5.81
N ASN A 290 14.45 19.23 -6.99
CA ASN A 290 13.74 20.50 -7.22
C ASN A 290 12.34 20.32 -7.80
N PHE A 291 11.78 19.10 -7.84
CA PHE A 291 10.40 18.94 -8.30
C PHE A 291 9.40 19.57 -7.31
N CYS A 292 9.65 19.48 -6.00
CA CYS A 292 8.76 20.01 -4.96
C CYS A 292 9.19 21.36 -4.38
N ASN A 293 10.27 21.97 -4.87
CA ASN A 293 10.89 23.19 -4.34
C ASN A 293 11.17 24.21 -5.44
#